data_AF-A0A3C1UFA8-F1
#
_entry.id   AF-A0A3C1UFA8-F1
#
_cell.length_a   1.000
_cell.length_b   1.000
_cell.length_c   1.000
_cell.angle_alpha   90.00
_cell.angle_beta   90.00
_cell.angle_gamma   90.00
#
_symmetry.space_group_name_H-M   'P 1'
#
loop_
_entity.id
_entity.type
_entity.pdbx_description
1 polymer ?
#
loop_
_entity_poly.entity_id
_entity_poly.type
_entity_poly.pdbx_seq_one_letter_code
_entity_poly.pdbx_strand_id
1 'polypeptide(L)'
;DENGFVTHKRPIELDADVVRFQNNKEKWIAFIGLIDGKPYEIFTGIADDDEGIFCPKSVSKGKIIKVIDENGQKRYDFQFVNKRGFKTTIEGLSEKFNPEFWNYAKLISGVLRYRMPIAQVLKLVGSLELDNQSINTWKVGVERALKKYLPNGEKASGQTCPNCGQESLVYQEGCLICTNCGTSRCG
;
A
#
# COMPACT_ATOMS: atom_id res chain seq x y z
N ASP A 1 -7.30 20.17 -16.06
CA ASP A 1 -8.65 20.63 -15.71
C ASP A 1 -8.99 20.12 -14.31
N GLU A 2 -8.94 21.03 -13.34
CA GLU A 2 -8.84 20.77 -11.90
C GLU A 2 -10.13 20.25 -11.23
N ASN A 3 -11.08 19.70 -11.99
CA ASN A 3 -12.29 19.05 -11.45
C ASN A 3 -12.87 17.96 -12.40
N GLY A 4 -12.01 17.27 -13.16
CA GLY A 4 -12.45 16.20 -14.06
C GLY A 4 -12.52 14.85 -13.36
N PHE A 5 -13.73 14.34 -13.11
CA PHE A 5 -13.94 12.90 -12.90
C PHE A 5 -13.50 12.17 -14.17
N VAL A 6 -12.23 11.80 -14.24
CA VAL A 6 -11.80 10.92 -15.31
C VAL A 6 -12.11 9.50 -14.88
N THR A 7 -13.16 8.92 -15.45
CA THR A 7 -13.31 7.47 -15.52
C THR A 7 -12.25 6.92 -16.46
N HIS A 8 -10.97 7.06 -16.08
CA HIS A 8 -9.88 6.41 -16.77
C HIS A 8 -10.17 4.92 -16.70
N LYS A 9 -10.40 4.31 -17.87
CA LYS A 9 -10.42 2.86 -18.02
C LYS A 9 -9.23 2.31 -17.22
N ARG A 10 -9.53 1.46 -16.21
CA ARG A 10 -8.49 0.91 -15.33
C ARG A 10 -7.33 0.40 -16.18
N PRO A 11 -6.08 0.85 -15.94
CA PRO A 11 -4.94 0.42 -16.72
C PRO A 11 -4.79 -1.10 -16.73
N ILE A 12 -4.26 -1.62 -17.84
CA ILE A 12 -3.92 -3.04 -17.96
C ILE A 12 -2.65 -3.32 -17.14
N GLU A 13 -1.71 -2.37 -17.11
CA GLU A 13 -0.48 -2.46 -16.35
C GLU A 13 -0.31 -1.25 -15.45
N LEU A 14 0.25 -1.48 -14.27
CA LEU A 14 0.67 -0.46 -13.32
C LEU A 14 2.10 -0.77 -12.89
N ASP A 15 2.94 0.26 -12.76
CA ASP A 15 4.16 0.09 -11.97
C ASP A 15 3.78 -0.18 -10.52
N ALA A 16 4.58 -0.96 -9.81
CA ALA A 16 4.22 -1.38 -8.47
C ALA A 16 5.42 -1.41 -7.54
N ASP A 17 5.19 -0.94 -6.31
CA ASP A 17 6.09 -1.11 -5.19
C ASP A 17 5.65 -2.29 -4.33
N VAL A 18 6.63 -2.98 -3.74
CA VAL A 18 6.43 -4.12 -2.83
C VAL A 18 6.85 -3.73 -1.43
N VAL A 19 5.90 -3.75 -0.49
CA VAL A 19 6.14 -3.45 0.92
C VAL A 19 5.87 -4.71 1.73
N ARG A 20 6.78 -5.05 2.63
CA ARG A 20 6.63 -6.20 3.53
C ARG A 20 6.54 -5.69 4.95
N PHE A 21 5.64 -6.28 5.73
CA PHE A 21 5.47 -5.94 7.13
C PHE A 21 5.11 -7.18 7.93
N GLN A 22 5.40 -7.15 9.22
CA GLN A 22 5.09 -8.24 10.13
C GLN A 22 3.97 -7.83 11.06
N ASN A 23 3.04 -8.74 11.26
CA ASN A 23 1.91 -8.62 12.15
C ASN A 23 1.99 -9.77 13.16
N ASN A 24 2.37 -9.49 14.39
CA ASN A 24 2.63 -10.52 15.40
C ASN A 24 3.61 -11.58 14.84
N LYS A 25 3.13 -12.82 14.60
CA LYS A 25 3.91 -13.90 14.00
C LYS A 25 3.72 -14.02 12.48
N GLU A 26 2.69 -13.40 11.92
CA GLU A 26 2.36 -13.47 10.50
C GLU A 26 3.18 -12.45 9.71
N LYS A 27 3.76 -12.90 8.60
CA LYS A 27 4.43 -12.01 7.64
C LYS A 27 3.44 -11.65 6.57
N TRP A 28 3.40 -10.38 6.20
CA TRP A 28 2.49 -9.83 5.21
C TRP A 28 3.27 -9.11 4.12
N ILE A 29 2.66 -9.04 2.95
CA ILE A 29 3.17 -8.34 1.78
C ILE A 29 2.06 -7.52 1.14
N ALA A 30 2.38 -6.30 0.75
CA ALA A 30 1.54 -5.39 0.01
C ALA A 30 2.20 -5.04 -1.33
N PHE A 31 1.42 -5.08 -2.39
CA PHE A 31 1.76 -4.60 -3.73
C PHE A 31 0.95 -3.33 -3.98
N ILE A 32 1.63 -2.20 -4.13
CA ILE A 32 1.00 -0.89 -4.34
C ILE A 32 1.16 -0.54 -5.81
N GLY A 33 0.07 -0.61 -6.57
CA GLY A 33 0.02 -0.16 -7.95
C GLY A 33 0.03 1.36 -8.03
N LEU A 34 0.82 1.90 -8.96
CA LEU A 34 1.11 3.31 -9.10
C LEU A 34 0.67 3.81 -10.48
N ILE A 35 0.10 5.02 -10.49
CA ILE A 35 -0.05 5.84 -11.69
C ILE A 35 0.67 7.16 -11.43
N ASP A 36 1.63 7.51 -12.30
CA ASP A 36 2.45 8.72 -12.17
C ASP A 36 3.13 8.84 -10.79
N GLY A 37 3.63 7.71 -10.28
CA GLY A 37 4.26 7.62 -8.96
C GLY A 37 3.31 7.75 -7.76
N LYS A 38 1.99 7.88 -7.99
CA LYS A 38 0.98 7.98 -6.94
C LYS A 38 0.24 6.66 -6.73
N PRO A 39 -0.07 6.26 -5.49
CA PRO A 39 -0.87 5.08 -5.21
C PRO A 39 -2.22 5.12 -5.92
N TYR A 40 -2.51 4.05 -6.64
CA TYR A 40 -3.76 3.87 -7.38
C TYR A 40 -4.55 2.68 -6.83
N GLU A 41 -3.88 1.57 -6.51
CA GLU A 41 -4.51 0.39 -5.91
C GLU A 41 -3.53 -0.39 -5.04
N ILE A 42 -4.07 -1.24 -4.18
CA ILE A 42 -3.29 -2.05 -3.25
C ILE A 42 -3.81 -3.49 -3.23
N PHE A 43 -2.87 -4.44 -3.24
CA PHE A 43 -3.12 -5.86 -3.04
C PHE A 43 -2.30 -6.32 -1.84
N THR A 44 -2.91 -7.00 -0.88
CA THR A 44 -2.20 -7.40 0.35
C THR A 44 -2.53 -8.82 0.75
N GLY A 45 -1.53 -9.63 1.09
CA GLY A 45 -1.74 -11.00 1.55
C GLY A 45 -0.65 -11.47 2.49
N ILE A 46 -0.81 -12.71 2.94
CA ILE A 46 0.19 -13.38 3.77
C ILE A 46 1.42 -13.66 2.90
N ALA A 47 2.59 -13.26 3.41
CA ALA A 47 3.88 -13.56 2.81
C ALA A 47 4.35 -14.91 3.33
N ASP A 48 3.85 -15.97 2.69
CA ASP A 48 4.11 -17.36 3.01
C ASP A 48 4.39 -18.15 1.73
N ASP A 49 5.19 -19.21 1.88
CA ASP A 49 5.75 -19.99 0.77
C ASP A 49 4.83 -21.15 0.35
N ASP A 50 3.85 -21.53 1.20
CA ASP A 50 2.93 -22.64 0.95
C ASP A 50 1.58 -22.13 0.41
N GLU A 51 0.83 -21.39 1.23
CA GLU A 51 -0.53 -20.91 0.89
C GLU A 51 -0.59 -19.41 0.58
N GLY A 52 0.52 -18.70 0.80
CA GLY A 52 0.60 -17.25 0.64
C GLY A 52 1.19 -16.78 -0.69
N ILE A 53 1.72 -15.55 -0.64
CA ILE A 53 2.42 -14.93 -1.77
C ILE A 53 3.93 -15.04 -1.56
N PHE A 54 4.52 -16.01 -2.24
CA PHE A 54 5.97 -16.11 -2.36
C PHE A 54 6.53 -15.03 -3.29
N CYS A 55 7.17 -14.01 -2.71
CA CYS A 55 7.88 -12.98 -3.46
C CYS A 55 9.29 -12.76 -2.87
N PRO A 56 10.37 -13.04 -3.62
CA PRO A 56 11.73 -12.98 -3.10
C PRO A 56 12.05 -11.63 -2.43
N LYS A 57 12.68 -11.66 -1.25
CA LYS A 57 12.93 -10.44 -0.43
C LYS A 57 13.68 -9.32 -1.17
N SER A 58 14.50 -9.65 -2.16
CA SER A 58 15.23 -8.67 -2.98
C SER A 58 14.33 -7.89 -3.95
N VAL A 59 13.09 -8.32 -4.15
CA VAL A 59 12.15 -7.68 -5.07
C VAL A 59 11.37 -6.62 -4.30
N SER A 60 11.65 -5.35 -4.61
CA SER A 60 10.95 -4.18 -4.05
C SER A 60 10.06 -3.46 -5.06
N LYS A 61 10.20 -3.78 -6.36
CA LYS A 61 9.47 -3.15 -7.47
C LYS A 61 9.10 -4.19 -8.53
N GLY A 62 8.05 -3.89 -9.30
CA GLY A 62 7.61 -4.68 -10.43
C GLY A 62 6.45 -4.02 -11.14
N LYS A 63 5.60 -4.83 -11.78
CA LYS A 63 4.37 -4.39 -12.43
C LYS A 63 3.19 -5.24 -11.97
N ILE A 64 2.05 -4.61 -11.75
CA ILE A 64 0.77 -5.31 -11.59
C ILE A 64 0.10 -5.34 -12.96
N ILE A 65 -0.29 -6.53 -13.40
CA ILE A 65 -0.87 -6.78 -14.72
C ILE A 65 -2.27 -7.34 -14.53
N LYS A 66 -3.26 -6.67 -15.12
CA LYS A 66 -4.63 -7.17 -15.21
C LYS A 66 -4.74 -8.13 -16.38
N VAL A 67 -5.06 -9.38 -16.09
CA VAL A 67 -5.37 -10.39 -17.10
C VAL A 67 -6.87 -10.63 -17.14
N ILE A 68 -7.40 -10.79 -18.34
CA ILE A 68 -8.79 -11.16 -18.60
C ILE A 68 -8.71 -12.50 -19.33
N ASP A 69 -9.31 -13.54 -18.76
CA ASP A 69 -9.32 -14.86 -19.39
C ASP A 69 -10.41 -14.98 -20.47
N GLU A 70 -10.47 -16.13 -21.11
CA GLU A 70 -11.43 -16.43 -22.19
C GLU A 70 -12.90 -16.37 -21.71
N ASN A 71 -13.15 -16.58 -20.42
CA ASN A 71 -14.48 -16.50 -19.80
C ASN A 71 -14.82 -15.07 -19.33
N GLY A 72 -13.92 -14.10 -19.50
CA GLY A 72 -14.06 -12.73 -19.03
C GLY A 72 -13.76 -12.54 -17.53
N GLN A 73 -13.29 -13.57 -16.83
CA GLN A 73 -12.84 -13.47 -15.45
C GLN A 73 -11.55 -12.65 -15.39
N LYS A 74 -11.46 -11.79 -14.38
CA LYS A 74 -10.33 -10.87 -14.19
C LYS A 74 -9.43 -11.40 -13.09
N ARG A 75 -8.15 -11.61 -13.41
CA ARG A 75 -7.08 -11.86 -12.43
C ARG A 75 -6.04 -10.74 -12.47
N TYR A 76 -5.28 -10.62 -11.39
CA TYR A 76 -4.20 -9.64 -11.27
C TYR A 76 -2.91 -10.36 -10.93
N ASP A 77 -1.90 -10.16 -11.75
CA ASP A 77 -0.61 -10.82 -11.62
C ASP A 77 0.44 -9.78 -11.26
N PHE A 78 1.50 -10.20 -10.56
CA PHE A 78 2.66 -9.36 -10.30
C PHE A 78 3.86 -9.87 -11.08
N GLN A 79 4.43 -9.04 -11.94
CA GLN A 79 5.61 -9.36 -12.73
C GLN A 79 6.82 -8.55 -12.23
N PHE A 80 7.95 -9.21 -12.05
CA PHE A 80 9.23 -8.57 -11.75
C PHE A 80 10.36 -9.15 -12.59
N VAL A 81 11.49 -8.47 -12.62
CA VAL A 81 12.72 -8.97 -13.27
C VAL A 81 13.61 -9.56 -12.19
N ASN A 82 13.95 -10.85 -12.32
CA ASN A 82 14.81 -11.52 -11.37
C ASN A 82 16.29 -11.13 -11.57
N LYS A 83 17.18 -11.57 -10.66
CA LYS A 83 18.62 -11.25 -10.69
C LYS A 83 19.34 -11.67 -11.98
N ARG A 84 18.75 -12.57 -12.77
CA ARG A 84 19.28 -13.06 -14.05
C ARG A 84 18.71 -12.31 -15.26
N GLY A 85 17.88 -11.29 -15.04
CA GLY A 85 17.26 -10.50 -16.11
C GLY A 85 15.98 -11.11 -16.70
N PHE A 86 15.50 -12.25 -16.19
CA PHE A 86 14.27 -12.85 -16.69
C PHE A 86 13.04 -12.30 -15.99
N LYS A 87 11.97 -12.12 -16.77
CA LYS A 87 10.64 -11.84 -16.23
C LYS A 87 10.16 -13.04 -15.43
N THR A 88 9.64 -12.78 -14.24
CA THR A 88 9.01 -13.77 -13.37
C THR A 88 7.65 -13.22 -12.96
N THR A 89 6.60 -14.02 -13.10
CA THR A 89 5.23 -13.63 -12.82
C THR A 89 4.71 -14.43 -11.63
N ILE A 90 4.14 -13.74 -10.64
CA ILE A 90 3.32 -14.31 -9.58
C ILE A 90 1.87 -14.10 -10.01
N GLU A 91 1.20 -15.16 -10.42
CA GLU A 91 -0.19 -15.09 -10.88
C GLU A 91 -1.18 -15.06 -9.73
N GLY A 92 -2.35 -14.47 -9.98
CA GLY A 92 -3.52 -14.59 -9.12
C GLY A 92 -3.34 -13.90 -7.77
N LEU A 93 -2.72 -12.72 -7.72
CA LEU A 93 -2.65 -11.91 -6.49
C LEU A 93 -4.01 -11.85 -5.82
N SER A 94 -5.06 -11.47 -6.57
CA SER A 94 -6.44 -11.35 -6.10
C SER A 94 -7.08 -12.61 -5.52
N GLU A 95 -6.52 -13.78 -5.79
CA GLU A 95 -7.08 -15.08 -5.39
C GLU A 95 -6.39 -15.65 -4.14
N LYS A 96 -5.21 -15.13 -3.78
CA LYS A 96 -4.39 -15.59 -2.65
C LYS A 96 -4.72 -14.90 -1.33
N PHE A 97 -5.98 -14.50 -1.14
CA PHE A 97 -6.40 -13.64 -0.04
C PHE A 97 -7.55 -14.24 0.76
N ASN A 98 -7.47 -14.05 2.09
CA ASN A 98 -8.64 -14.18 2.95
C ASN A 98 -9.72 -13.16 2.48
N PRO A 99 -10.98 -13.60 2.25
CA PRO A 99 -12.04 -12.76 1.68
C PRO A 99 -12.32 -11.45 2.44
N GLU A 100 -12.16 -11.45 3.76
CA GLU A 100 -12.39 -10.28 4.60
C GLU A 100 -11.38 -9.16 4.29
N PHE A 101 -10.08 -9.48 4.35
CA PHE A 101 -9.00 -8.54 4.01
C PHE A 101 -9.09 -8.05 2.57
N TRP A 102 -9.56 -8.91 1.67
CA TRP A 102 -9.77 -8.55 0.27
C TRP A 102 -10.83 -7.46 0.09
N ASN A 103 -11.91 -7.49 0.85
CA ASN A 103 -12.94 -6.45 0.80
C ASN A 103 -12.38 -5.09 1.27
N TYR A 104 -11.54 -5.07 2.30
CA TYR A 104 -10.85 -3.84 2.71
C TYR A 104 -9.83 -3.36 1.68
N ALA A 105 -9.05 -4.26 1.08
CA ALA A 105 -8.12 -3.90 0.01
C ALA A 105 -8.86 -3.31 -1.22
N LYS A 106 -10.05 -3.83 -1.56
CA LYS A 106 -10.92 -3.25 -2.59
C LYS A 106 -11.44 -1.86 -2.22
N LEU A 107 -11.87 -1.65 -0.97
CA LEU A 107 -12.31 -0.35 -0.46
C LEU A 107 -11.18 0.68 -0.55
N ILE A 108 -10.00 0.32 -0.05
CA ILE A 108 -8.80 1.18 -0.07
C ILE A 108 -8.39 1.47 -1.51
N SER A 109 -8.38 0.47 -2.38
CA SER A 109 -8.16 0.67 -3.81
C SER A 109 -9.24 1.54 -4.45
N GLY A 110 -10.48 1.53 -3.95
CA GLY A 110 -11.52 2.47 -4.35
C GLY A 110 -11.13 3.91 -4.07
N VAL A 111 -10.81 4.22 -2.81
CA VAL A 111 -10.48 5.61 -2.41
C VAL A 111 -9.18 6.11 -3.05
N LEU A 112 -8.19 5.24 -3.24
CA LEU A 112 -6.95 5.57 -3.97
C LEU A 112 -7.21 5.91 -5.43
N ARG A 113 -8.08 5.15 -6.11
CA ARG A 113 -8.48 5.42 -7.50
C ARG A 113 -9.17 6.77 -7.66
N TYR A 114 -9.96 7.18 -6.67
CA TYR A 114 -10.57 8.51 -6.62
C TYR A 114 -9.58 9.62 -6.25
N ARG A 115 -8.28 9.32 -6.16
CA ARG A 115 -7.20 10.27 -5.83
C ARG A 115 -7.46 10.99 -4.51
N MET A 116 -8.11 10.32 -3.55
CA MET A 116 -8.25 10.84 -2.19
C MET A 116 -6.86 11.14 -1.62
N PRO A 117 -6.66 12.31 -0.97
CA PRO A 117 -5.37 12.66 -0.38
C PRO A 117 -4.87 11.56 0.57
N ILE A 118 -3.59 11.19 0.48
CA ILE A 118 -3.03 10.07 1.24
C ILE A 118 -3.26 10.23 2.76
N ALA A 119 -3.17 11.45 3.30
CA ALA A 119 -3.47 11.71 4.71
C ALA A 119 -4.91 11.32 5.11
N GLN A 120 -5.89 11.56 4.22
CA GLN A 120 -7.28 11.17 4.46
C GLN A 120 -7.46 9.65 4.30
N VAL A 121 -6.76 9.03 3.34
CA VAL A 121 -6.76 7.56 3.18
C VAL A 121 -6.20 6.90 4.44
N LEU A 122 -5.11 7.43 5.01
CA LEU A 122 -4.54 6.94 6.27
C LEU A 122 -5.54 7.06 7.43
N LYS A 123 -6.24 8.19 7.54
CA LYS A 123 -7.28 8.37 8.55
C LYS A 123 -8.41 7.34 8.40
N LEU A 124 -8.86 7.11 7.16
CA LEU A 124 -9.90 6.12 6.85
C LEU A 124 -9.44 4.70 7.20
N VAL A 125 -8.22 4.32 6.84
CA VAL A 125 -7.65 3.00 7.17
C VAL A 125 -7.53 2.83 8.68
N GLY A 126 -7.07 3.86 9.40
CA GLY A 126 -6.94 3.84 10.86
C GLY A 126 -8.29 3.71 11.58
N SER A 127 -9.35 4.33 11.05
CA SER A 127 -10.71 4.27 11.59
C SER A 127 -11.45 2.98 11.31
N LEU A 128 -10.87 2.05 10.54
CA LEU A 128 -11.46 0.73 10.37
C LEU A 128 -11.44 0.02 11.74
N GLU A 129 -12.62 -0.14 12.33
CA GLU A 129 -12.87 -0.96 13.51
C GLU A 129 -13.32 -2.34 13.05
N LEU A 130 -12.50 -3.35 13.34
CA LEU A 130 -12.65 -4.68 12.77
C LEU A 130 -12.62 -5.70 13.92
N ASP A 131 -13.54 -6.66 13.89
CA ASP A 131 -13.89 -7.55 15.01
C ASP A 131 -12.78 -8.54 15.42
N ASN A 132 -11.60 -8.46 14.78
CA ASN A 132 -10.48 -9.37 14.97
C ASN A 132 -9.16 -8.63 15.21
N GLN A 133 -8.41 -9.03 16.25
CA GLN A 133 -7.10 -8.47 16.59
C GLN A 133 -6.09 -8.54 15.44
N SER A 134 -6.10 -9.61 14.64
CA SER A 134 -5.20 -9.76 13.49
C SER A 134 -5.41 -8.68 12.42
N ILE A 135 -6.62 -8.11 12.34
CA ILE A 135 -6.94 -7.07 11.38
C ILE A 135 -6.46 -5.69 11.86
N ASN A 136 -6.53 -5.42 13.16
CA ASN A 136 -6.06 -4.16 13.74
C ASN A 136 -4.57 -3.92 13.53
N THR A 137 -3.78 -4.97 13.43
CA THR A 137 -2.35 -4.91 13.15
C THR A 137 -2.04 -4.92 11.65
N TRP A 138 -2.87 -5.58 10.84
CA TRP A 138 -2.83 -5.47 9.38
C TRP A 138 -3.05 -4.02 8.91
N LYS A 139 -4.04 -3.30 9.46
CA LYS A 139 -4.29 -1.89 9.08
C LYS A 139 -3.09 -1.00 9.35
N VAL A 140 -2.36 -1.24 10.45
CA VAL A 140 -1.12 -0.50 10.76
C VAL A 140 -0.04 -0.79 9.72
N GLY A 141 0.04 -2.01 9.21
CA GLY A 141 0.94 -2.36 8.10
C GLY A 141 0.59 -1.63 6.81
N VAL A 142 -0.70 -1.57 6.47
CA VAL A 142 -1.21 -0.83 5.31
C VAL A 142 -0.95 0.67 5.45
N GLU A 143 -1.17 1.26 6.62
CA GLU A 143 -0.82 2.65 6.88
C GLU A 143 0.66 2.92 6.62
N ARG A 144 1.56 2.06 7.12
CA ARG A 144 3.01 2.21 6.87
C ARG A 144 3.33 2.12 5.39
N ALA A 145 2.71 1.19 4.67
CA ALA A 145 2.90 1.05 3.23
C ALA A 145 2.48 2.29 2.44
N LEU A 146 1.47 3.02 2.93
CA LEU A 146 0.95 4.23 2.28
C LEU A 146 1.63 5.53 2.75
N LYS A 147 2.17 5.59 3.98
CA LYS A 147 2.81 6.79 4.56
C LYS A 147 3.94 7.37 3.69
N LYS A 148 4.70 6.52 2.99
CA LYS A 148 5.78 6.98 2.10
C LYS A 148 5.32 7.81 0.90
N TYR A 149 4.02 7.83 0.60
CA TYR A 149 3.44 8.63 -0.48
C TYR A 149 2.81 9.94 0.02
N LEU A 150 2.97 10.26 1.31
CA LEU A 150 2.63 11.59 1.79
C LEU A 150 3.56 12.63 1.15
N PRO A 151 3.02 13.79 0.73
CA PRO A 151 3.86 14.88 0.26
C PRO A 151 4.87 15.31 1.32
N ASN A 152 6.08 15.66 0.89
CA ASN A 152 7.07 16.24 1.77
C ASN A 152 6.56 17.58 2.33
N GLY A 153 6.75 17.80 3.63
CA GLY A 153 6.27 18.97 4.36
C GLY A 153 4.82 18.88 4.83
N GLU A 154 4.11 17.78 4.55
CA GLU A 154 2.74 17.57 5.06
C GLU A 154 2.75 17.55 6.59
N LYS A 155 1.93 18.39 7.23
CA LYS A 155 1.85 18.46 8.70
C LYS A 155 1.17 17.22 9.27
N ALA A 156 1.78 16.62 10.30
CA ALA A 156 1.13 15.58 11.08
C ALA A 156 0.14 16.19 12.08
N SER A 157 -0.97 16.70 11.55
CA SER A 157 -2.01 17.40 12.31
C SER A 157 -2.53 16.54 13.46
N GLY A 158 -2.58 17.10 14.68
CA GLY A 158 -2.99 16.39 15.88
C GLY A 158 -1.90 15.54 16.54
N GLN A 159 -0.65 15.59 16.09
CA GLN A 159 0.49 14.93 16.74
C GLN A 159 1.49 15.96 17.25
N THR A 160 1.87 15.82 18.53
CA THR A 160 2.94 16.60 19.14
C THR A 160 4.26 15.83 19.11
N CYS A 161 5.36 16.57 18.99
CA CYS A 161 6.69 16.01 19.04
C CYS A 161 6.90 15.32 20.41
N PRO A 162 7.25 14.03 20.46
CA PRO A 162 7.47 13.34 21.73
C PRO A 162 8.72 13.85 22.48
N ASN A 163 9.62 14.57 21.80
CA ASN A 163 10.84 15.12 22.38
C ASN A 163 10.65 16.53 22.95
N CYS A 164 9.92 17.41 22.25
CA CYS A 164 9.78 18.82 22.67
C CYS A 164 8.33 19.28 22.90
N GLY A 165 7.34 18.40 22.77
CA GLY A 165 5.93 18.67 23.05
C GLY A 165 5.20 19.59 22.05
N GLN A 166 5.90 20.14 21.05
CA GLN A 166 5.30 21.05 20.07
C GLN A 166 4.63 20.34 18.90
N GLU A 167 3.57 20.92 18.36
CA GLU A 167 2.88 20.45 17.14
C GLU A 167 3.61 20.91 15.86
N SER A 168 4.88 20.54 15.75
CA SER A 168 5.78 20.95 14.67
C SER A 168 6.31 19.75 13.84
N LEU A 169 5.59 18.63 13.89
CA LEU A 169 5.89 17.41 13.15
C LEU A 169 5.40 17.49 11.69
N VAL A 170 6.28 17.15 10.76
CA VAL A 170 6.00 17.06 9.32
C VAL A 170 6.49 15.74 8.74
N TYR A 171 5.85 15.27 7.68
CA TYR A 171 6.32 14.12 6.91
C TYR A 171 7.36 14.56 5.89
N GLN A 172 8.51 13.89 5.87
CA GLN A 172 9.58 14.14 4.91
C GLN A 172 10.25 12.81 4.57
N GLU A 173 10.23 12.46 3.28
CA GLU A 173 10.82 11.21 2.74
C GLU A 173 10.31 9.94 3.44
N GLY A 174 9.04 9.95 3.87
CA GLY A 174 8.44 8.85 4.61
C GLY A 174 8.81 8.78 6.10
N CYS A 175 9.62 9.71 6.59
CA CYS A 175 9.92 9.88 8.02
C CYS A 175 9.11 11.03 8.61
N LEU A 176 8.86 10.97 9.91
CA LEU A 176 8.22 12.06 10.66
C LEU A 176 9.32 12.89 11.34
N ILE A 177 9.43 14.17 10.98
CA ILE A 177 10.49 15.08 11.42
C ILE A 177 9.88 16.25 12.20
N CYS A 178 10.45 16.58 13.35
CA CYS A 178 10.11 17.78 14.10
C CYS A 178 10.88 18.98 13.58
N THR A 179 10.18 19.97 13.02
CA THR A 179 10.79 21.20 12.51
C THR A 179 11.33 22.12 13.62
N ASN A 180 10.93 21.90 14.88
CA ASN A 180 11.43 22.69 16.01
C ASN A 180 12.70 22.12 16.66
N CYS A 181 12.78 20.81 16.87
CA CYS A 181 13.90 20.19 17.60
C CYS A 181 14.72 19.18 16.79
N GLY A 182 14.36 18.93 15.52
CA GLY A 182 15.11 18.05 14.62
C GLY A 182 14.93 16.55 14.87
N THR A 183 14.21 16.13 15.92
CA THR A 183 13.89 14.71 16.16
C THR A 183 13.20 14.11 14.94
N SER A 184 13.66 12.95 14.49
CA SER A 184 13.07 12.19 13.38
C SER A 184 12.71 10.76 13.79
N ARG A 185 11.59 10.25 13.27
CA ARG A 185 11.21 8.83 13.37
C ARG A 185 10.78 8.31 11.99
N CYS A 186 11.51 7.34 11.48
CA CYS A 186 11.15 6.65 10.23
C CYS A 186 10.27 5.43 10.54
N GLY A 187 9.36 5.12 9.62
CA GLY A 187 8.41 4.00 9.71
C GLY A 187 8.93 2.71 9.12
#